data_AF-A0A969VKF9-F1
#
_entry.id   AF-A0A969VKF9-F1
#
_cell.length_a   1.000
_cell.length_b   1.000
_cell.length_c   1.000
_cell.angle_alpha   90.00
_cell.angle_beta   90.00
_cell.angle_gamma   90.00
#
_symmetry.space_group_name_H-M   'P 1'
#
loop_
_entity.id
_entity.type
_entity.pdbx_description
1 polymer ?
#
loop_
_entity_poly.entity_id
_entity_poly.type
_entity_poly.pdbx_seq_one_letter_code
_entity_poly.pdbx_strand_id
1 'polypeptide(L)'
;MTYQSPIAYARRETPARSLRSIEYDLIAQVTQRLRSAWANRAADFPALVAALTENQQLWSTLAADVALPDNGLPAPLRAQLFYLYEFTAQHSRAVLDRGASAEVLTDINMAMLRGLRGDGGGR
;
A
#
# COMPACT_ATOMS: atom_id res chain seq x y z
N MET A 1 8.55 54.60 -8.97
CA MET A 1 8.68 53.55 -7.95
C MET A 1 7.38 52.75 -7.88
N THR A 2 7.38 51.50 -8.32
CA THR A 2 6.61 50.40 -7.69
C THR A 2 7.09 49.08 -8.30
N TYR A 3 7.87 48.34 -7.53
CA TYR A 3 8.13 46.92 -7.73
C TYR A 3 6.85 46.15 -7.41
N GLN A 4 6.46 45.20 -8.25
CA GLN A 4 6.04 43.88 -7.76
C GLN A 4 6.01 42.86 -8.90
N SER A 5 7.08 42.08 -8.97
CA SER A 5 7.07 40.76 -9.58
C SER A 5 6.25 39.83 -8.68
N PRO A 6 5.26 39.07 -9.19
CA PRO A 6 4.79 37.90 -8.47
C PRO A 6 5.90 36.85 -8.59
N ILE A 7 6.62 36.60 -7.50
CA ILE A 7 7.31 35.34 -7.32
C ILE A 7 6.21 34.29 -7.34
N ALA A 8 6.03 33.65 -8.49
CA ALA A 8 5.33 32.39 -8.58
C ALA A 8 6.01 31.49 -7.55
N TYR A 9 5.24 31.11 -6.53
CA TYR A 9 5.64 30.12 -5.55
C TYR A 9 6.10 28.90 -6.34
N ALA A 10 7.42 28.78 -6.51
CA ALA A 10 8.08 27.51 -6.77
C ALA A 10 7.70 26.65 -5.58
N ARG A 11 6.57 25.94 -5.72
CA ARG A 11 6.06 24.98 -4.77
C ARG A 11 7.14 23.91 -4.69
N ARG A 12 8.05 24.10 -3.74
CA ARG A 12 8.96 23.07 -3.28
C ARG A 12 8.07 21.88 -2.94
N GLU A 13 8.09 20.86 -3.77
CA GLU A 13 7.45 19.60 -3.47
C GLU A 13 8.07 19.13 -2.16
N THR A 14 7.26 19.08 -1.10
CA THR A 14 7.75 18.76 0.24
C THR A 14 8.20 17.29 0.25
N PRO A 15 9.32 16.93 0.92
CA PRO A 15 9.82 15.55 0.97
C PRO A 15 8.78 14.51 1.40
N ALA A 16 7.80 14.91 2.23
CA ALA A 16 6.69 14.05 2.63
C ALA A 16 5.74 13.68 1.46
N ARG A 17 5.53 14.58 0.48
CA ARG A 17 4.73 14.27 -0.71
C ARG A 17 5.46 13.30 -1.62
N SER A 18 6.79 13.43 -1.77
CA SER A 18 7.57 12.49 -2.57
C SER A 18 7.63 11.09 -1.94
N LEU A 19 7.74 10.98 -0.62
CA LEU A 19 7.69 9.70 0.09
C LEU A 19 6.34 8.98 -0.11
N ARG A 20 5.22 9.71 0.02
CA ARG A 20 3.89 9.16 -0.27
C ARG A 20 3.71 8.72 -1.72
N SER A 21 4.29 9.43 -2.68
CA SER A 21 4.28 8.99 -4.08
C SER A 21 5.05 7.67 -4.28
N ILE A 22 6.19 7.51 -3.61
CA ILE A 22 6.98 6.27 -3.66
C ILE A 22 6.20 5.10 -3.05
N GLU A 23 5.59 5.29 -1.87
CA GLU A 23 4.73 4.29 -1.24
C GLU A 23 3.60 3.88 -2.20
N TYR A 24 2.91 4.87 -2.76
CA TYR A 24 1.81 4.67 -3.70
C TYR A 24 2.24 3.85 -4.92
N ASP A 25 3.37 4.19 -5.55
CA ASP A 25 3.87 3.48 -6.74
C ASP A 25 4.24 2.04 -6.41
N LEU A 26 4.88 1.80 -5.26
CA LEU A 26 5.22 0.46 -4.79
C LEU A 26 3.96 -0.39 -4.57
N ILE A 27 2.97 0.16 -3.86
CA ILE A 27 1.71 -0.55 -3.59
C ILE A 27 0.97 -0.85 -4.90
N ALA A 28 0.90 0.12 -5.82
CA ALA A 28 0.26 -0.06 -7.11
C ALA A 28 0.93 -1.16 -7.93
N GLN A 29 2.27 -1.18 -7.95
CA GLN A 29 3.06 -2.19 -8.65
C GLN A 29 2.82 -3.60 -8.09
N VAL A 30 2.93 -3.77 -6.77
CA VAL A 30 2.70 -5.06 -6.09
C VAL A 30 1.27 -5.55 -6.32
N THR A 31 0.29 -4.64 -6.25
CA THR A 31 -1.13 -4.96 -6.50
C THR A 31 -1.36 -5.45 -7.92
N GLN A 32 -0.75 -4.79 -8.91
CA GLN A 32 -0.86 -5.20 -10.30
C GLN A 32 -0.22 -6.57 -10.54
N ARG A 33 0.98 -6.81 -9.98
CA ARG A 33 1.64 -8.13 -10.06
C ARG A 33 0.79 -9.23 -9.45
N LEU A 34 0.25 -9.02 -8.25
CA LEU A 34 -0.61 -9.98 -7.57
C LEU A 34 -1.85 -10.31 -8.40
N ARG A 35 -2.50 -9.29 -8.96
CA ARG A 35 -3.68 -9.47 -9.83
C ARG A 35 -3.34 -10.28 -11.09
N SER A 36 -2.24 -9.95 -11.76
CA SER A 36 -1.80 -10.68 -12.95
C SER A 36 -1.41 -12.12 -12.64
N ALA A 37 -0.67 -12.36 -11.56
CA ALA A 37 -0.28 -13.69 -11.13
C ALA A 37 -1.50 -14.54 -10.71
N TRP A 38 -2.48 -13.93 -10.04
CA TRP A 38 -3.75 -14.60 -9.75
C TRP A 38 -4.52 -15.00 -11.01
N ALA A 39 -4.61 -14.12 -12.02
CA ALA A 39 -5.26 -14.44 -13.28
C ALA A 39 -4.60 -15.63 -14.00
N ASN A 40 -3.27 -15.72 -13.94
CA ASN A 40 -2.49 -16.76 -14.62
C ASN A 40 -2.13 -17.96 -13.74
N ARG A 41 -2.65 -18.04 -12.50
CA ARG A 41 -2.26 -19.03 -11.48
C ARG A 41 -2.34 -20.51 -11.89
N ALA A 42 -3.19 -20.84 -12.87
CA ALA A 42 -3.33 -22.20 -13.37
C ALA A 42 -2.14 -22.63 -14.24
N ALA A 43 -1.54 -21.66 -14.95
CA ALA A 43 -0.39 -21.88 -15.81
C ALA A 43 0.95 -21.58 -15.11
N ASP A 44 0.94 -20.63 -14.17
CA ASP A 44 2.14 -20.17 -13.47
C ASP A 44 1.86 -19.94 -11.98
N PHE A 45 1.77 -21.05 -11.24
CA PHE A 45 1.63 -21.01 -9.79
C PHE A 45 2.86 -20.40 -9.08
N PRO A 46 4.12 -20.67 -9.50
CA PRO A 46 5.29 -20.02 -8.91
C PRO A 46 5.23 -18.48 -8.94
N ALA A 47 4.73 -17.87 -10.04
CA ALA A 47 4.52 -16.42 -10.09
C ALA A 47 3.50 -15.94 -9.03
N LEU A 48 2.46 -16.72 -8.74
CA LEU A 48 1.52 -16.39 -7.66
C LEU A 48 2.19 -16.45 -6.28
N VAL A 49 3.03 -17.45 -6.03
CA VAL A 49 3.79 -17.56 -4.77
C VAL A 49 4.70 -16.34 -4.59
N ALA A 50 5.42 -15.95 -5.65
CA ALA A 50 6.29 -14.77 -5.62
C ALA A 50 5.49 -13.49 -5.34
N ALA A 51 4.38 -13.27 -6.05
CA ALA A 51 3.56 -12.08 -5.86
C ALA A 51 2.91 -12.00 -4.46
N LEU A 52 2.50 -13.13 -3.87
CA LEU A 52 2.01 -13.18 -2.49
C LEU A 52 3.12 -12.87 -1.48
N THR A 53 4.34 -13.35 -1.74
CA THR A 53 5.51 -13.06 -0.90
C THR A 53 5.86 -11.58 -0.94
N GLU A 54 5.88 -10.97 -2.12
CA GLU A 54 6.08 -9.53 -2.29
C GLU A 54 5.00 -8.70 -1.57
N ASN A 55 3.73 -9.12 -1.68
CA ASN A 55 2.64 -8.49 -0.95
C ASN A 55 2.82 -8.59 0.57
N GLN A 56 3.25 -9.75 1.08
CA GLN A 56 3.52 -9.91 2.51
C GLN A 56 4.70 -9.06 2.99
N GLN A 57 5.76 -8.92 2.17
CA GLN A 57 6.90 -8.05 2.49
C GLN A 57 6.50 -6.57 2.55
N LEU A 58 5.66 -6.11 1.62
CA LEU A 58 5.07 -4.77 1.65
C LEU A 58 4.32 -4.52 2.97
N TRP A 59 3.39 -5.41 3.32
CA TRP A 59 2.60 -5.27 4.55
C TRP A 59 3.46 -5.36 5.82
N SER A 60 4.49 -6.22 5.83
CA SER A 60 5.43 -6.31 6.95
C SER A 60 6.22 -5.02 7.14
N THR A 61 6.59 -4.35 6.05
CA THR A 61 7.32 -3.07 6.10
C THR A 61 6.43 -1.96 6.65
N LEU A 62 5.19 -1.88 6.15
CA LEU A 62 4.19 -0.93 6.67
C LEU A 62 3.90 -1.15 8.15
N ALA A 63 3.70 -2.41 8.57
CA ALA A 63 3.48 -2.77 9.97
C ALA A 63 4.64 -2.37 10.87
N ALA A 64 5.89 -2.60 10.42
CA ALA A 64 7.08 -2.20 11.16
C ALA A 64 7.20 -0.68 11.31
N ASP A 65 6.91 0.09 10.25
CA ASP A 65 6.94 1.56 10.30
C ASP A 65 5.88 2.12 11.27
N VAL A 66 4.63 1.62 11.20
CA VAL A 66 3.58 2.06 12.12
C VAL A 66 3.75 1.53 13.54
N ALA A 67 4.66 0.58 13.77
CA ALA A 67 5.04 0.14 15.11
C ALA A 67 5.88 1.21 15.85
N LEU A 68 6.59 2.05 15.12
CA LEU A 68 7.57 2.97 15.69
C LEU A 68 6.90 4.00 16.63
N PRO A 69 7.55 4.36 17.76
CA PRO A 69 6.99 5.32 18.71
C PRO A 69 6.81 6.73 18.14
N ASP A 70 7.60 7.10 17.13
CA ASP A 70 7.59 8.40 16.45
C ASP A 70 6.67 8.44 15.21
N ASN A 71 5.95 7.35 14.92
CA ASN A 71 5.01 7.32 13.80
C ASN A 71 3.87 8.33 14.04
N GLY A 72 3.70 9.26 13.10
CA GLY A 72 2.75 10.38 13.21
C GLY A 72 1.28 10.03 12.99
N LEU A 73 0.93 8.76 12.77
CA LEU A 73 -0.47 8.34 12.57
C LEU A 73 -1.22 8.22 13.91
N PRO A 74 -2.52 8.54 13.95
CA PRO A 74 -3.36 8.30 15.12
C PRO A 74 -3.36 6.82 15.53
N ALA A 75 -3.35 6.54 16.83
CA ALA A 75 -3.34 5.18 17.37
C ALA A 75 -4.41 4.23 16.76
N PRO A 76 -5.67 4.67 16.52
CA PRO A 76 -6.67 3.82 15.87
C PRO A 76 -6.28 3.39 14.45
N LEU A 77 -5.66 4.28 13.68
CA LEU A 77 -5.23 3.99 12.32
C LEU A 77 -4.04 3.02 12.31
N ARG A 78 -3.10 3.19 13.25
CA ARG A 78 -1.99 2.26 13.45
C ARG A 78 -2.52 0.85 13.76
N ALA A 79 -3.47 0.74 14.70
CA ALA A 79 -4.10 -0.55 15.04
C ALA A 79 -4.83 -1.20 13.85
N GLN A 80 -5.53 -0.41 13.04
CA GLN A 80 -6.18 -0.91 11.83
C GLN A 80 -5.17 -1.45 10.80
N LEU A 81 -4.05 -0.76 10.61
CA LEU A 81 -2.98 -1.20 9.71
C LEU A 81 -2.31 -2.49 10.20
N PHE A 82 -2.10 -2.63 11.51
CA PHE A 82 -1.64 -3.88 12.10
C PHE A 82 -2.59 -5.04 11.85
N TYR A 83 -3.90 -4.83 12.05
CA TYR A 83 -4.91 -5.84 11.76
C TYR A 83 -4.90 -6.27 10.28
N LEU A 84 -4.75 -5.31 9.36
CA LEU A 84 -4.65 -5.61 7.93
C LEU A 84 -3.37 -6.38 7.59
N TYR A 85 -2.24 -6.10 8.23
CA TYR A 85 -1.03 -6.91 8.10
C TYR A 85 -1.27 -8.36 8.55
N GLU A 86 -1.87 -8.59 9.71
CA GLU A 86 -2.16 -9.94 10.19
C GLU A 86 -3.12 -10.67 9.25
N PHE A 87 -4.19 -10.00 8.83
CA PHE A 87 -5.16 -10.54 7.89
C PHE A 87 -4.50 -10.93 6.56
N THR A 88 -3.71 -10.03 5.97
CA THR A 88 -3.04 -10.29 4.68
C THR A 88 -2.05 -11.44 4.77
N ALA A 89 -1.33 -11.59 5.89
CA ALA A 89 -0.46 -12.73 6.13
C ALA A 89 -1.22 -14.06 6.23
N GLN A 90 -2.32 -14.09 6.99
CA GLN A 90 -3.17 -15.30 7.13
C GLN A 90 -3.84 -15.67 5.81
N HIS A 91 -4.43 -14.69 5.12
CA HIS A 91 -5.13 -14.90 3.87
C HIS A 91 -4.19 -15.29 2.73
N SER A 92 -2.95 -14.78 2.71
CA SER A 92 -1.93 -15.23 1.74
C SER A 92 -1.64 -16.73 1.87
N ARG A 93 -1.58 -17.27 3.10
CA ARG A 93 -1.43 -18.72 3.34
C ARG A 93 -2.66 -19.49 2.82
N ALA A 94 -3.86 -19.00 3.11
CA ALA A 94 -5.10 -19.62 2.62
C ALA A 94 -5.18 -19.65 1.07
N VAL A 95 -4.64 -18.63 0.39
CA VAL A 95 -4.55 -18.60 -1.08
C VAL A 95 -3.57 -19.67 -1.59
N LEU A 96 -2.41 -19.84 -0.95
CA LEU A 96 -1.43 -20.87 -1.30
C LEU A 96 -2.01 -22.28 -1.13
N ASP A 97 -2.82 -22.48 -0.09
CA ASP A 97 -3.55 -23.72 0.18
C ASP A 97 -4.77 -23.93 -0.74
N ARG A 98 -4.99 -23.01 -1.70
CA ARG A 98 -6.13 -23.01 -2.65
C ARG A 98 -7.51 -22.90 -1.97
N GLY A 99 -7.55 -22.48 -0.71
CA GLY A 99 -8.78 -22.28 0.06
C GLY A 99 -9.37 -20.88 -0.04
N ALA A 100 -8.69 -19.94 -0.71
CA ALA A 100 -9.10 -18.54 -0.81
C ALA A 100 -8.72 -17.88 -2.15
N SER A 101 -9.36 -16.73 -2.44
CA SER A 101 -9.05 -15.89 -3.61
C SER A 101 -8.06 -14.78 -3.25
N ALA A 102 -7.07 -14.53 -4.12
CA ALA A 102 -6.16 -13.39 -3.98
C ALA A 102 -6.83 -12.04 -4.27
N GLU A 103 -8.05 -12.03 -4.82
CA GLU A 103 -8.80 -10.80 -5.11
C GLU A 103 -9.04 -9.96 -3.85
N VAL A 104 -9.29 -10.61 -2.71
CA VAL A 104 -9.46 -9.95 -1.41
C VAL A 104 -8.22 -9.12 -1.03
N LEU A 105 -7.02 -9.66 -1.28
CA LEU A 105 -5.76 -8.94 -1.03
C LEU A 105 -5.62 -7.75 -1.99
N THR A 106 -6.01 -7.92 -3.26
CA THR A 106 -5.96 -6.82 -4.23
C THR A 106 -6.95 -5.70 -3.86
N ASP A 107 -8.14 -6.04 -3.36
CA ASP A 107 -9.14 -5.05 -2.94
C ASP A 107 -8.68 -4.22 -1.74
N ILE A 108 -8.02 -4.88 -0.77
CA ILE A 108 -7.39 -4.23 0.38
C ILE A 108 -6.31 -3.24 -0.08
N ASN A 109 -5.41 -3.67 -0.97
CA ASN A 109 -4.37 -2.78 -1.48
C ASN A 109 -4.97 -1.60 -2.27
N MET A 110 -6.02 -1.83 -3.05
CA MET A 110 -6.74 -0.78 -3.76
C MET A 110 -7.42 0.20 -2.80
N ALA A 111 -7.98 -0.26 -1.68
CA ALA A 111 -8.51 0.61 -0.63
C ALA A 111 -7.41 1.48 -0.01
N MET A 112 -6.23 0.91 0.22
CA MET A 112 -5.07 1.64 0.75
C MET A 112 -4.59 2.72 -0.24
N LEU A 113 -4.49 2.41 -1.53
CA LEU A 113 -4.15 3.37 -2.59
C LEU A 113 -5.14 4.54 -2.65
N ARG A 114 -6.44 4.28 -2.48
CA ARG A 114 -7.46 5.35 -2.39
C ARG A 114 -7.25 6.22 -1.14
N GLY A 115 -6.96 5.60 0.00
CA GLY A 115 -6.61 6.30 1.23
C GLY A 115 -5.41 7.24 1.07
N LEU A 116 -4.34 6.77 0.42
CA LEU A 116 -3.12 7.54 0.17
C LEU A 116 -3.32 8.75 -0.77
N ARG A 117 -4.26 8.67 -1.72
CA ARG A 117 -4.62 9.83 -2.57
C ARG A 117 -5.39 10.92 -1.82
N GLY A 118 -5.86 10.66 -0.60
CA GLY A 118 -6.66 11.59 0.19
C GLY A 118 -8.17 11.41 0.06
N ASP A 119 -8.65 10.40 -0.67
CA ASP A 119 -10.10 10.12 -0.82
C ASP A 119 -10.73 9.53 0.46
N GLY A 120 -9.92 9.20 1.49
CA GLY A 120 -10.38 8.59 2.74
C GLY A 120 -10.33 9.48 3.99
N GLY A 121 -9.93 10.75 3.87
CA GLY A 121 -9.63 11.63 5.02
C GLY A 121 -10.47 12.90 5.12
N GLY A 122 -11.61 12.96 4.44
CA GLY A 122 -12.50 14.12 4.42
C GLY A 122 -13.92 13.73 4.77
N ARG A 123 -14.16 13.34 6.03
CA ARG A 123 -15.46 13.41 6.71
C ARG A 123 -15.29 13.12 8.20
#